data_AF-A0A3A0ABG3-F1
#
_entry.id   AF-A0A3A0ABG3-F1
#
_cell.length_a   1.000
_cell.length_b   1.000
_cell.length_c   1.000
_cell.angle_alpha   90.00
_cell.angle_beta   90.00
_cell.angle_gamma   90.00
#
_symmetry.space_group_name_H-M   'P 1'
#
loop_
_entity.id
_entity.type
_entity.pdbx_description
1 polymer ?
#
loop_
_entity_poly.entity_id
_entity_poly.type
_entity_poly.pdbx_seq_one_letter_code
_entity_poly.pdbx_strand_id
1 'polypeptide(L)'
;MAVLRSAMLWLAREPRAEELIRRSRFSRPLVQRFVAAEDLAGALEKVQALHSIGLTTTLDLLGENVDDERLAVAARGAYIETLDAMLRAGLPANISIKLTMLGLDISDELTWENIEAIVQHAARHDAFVRIDMEGWAYTDRTLALFRRIHDKHPAAVGIVLQSYLYRTDRDLDEMIERKARVRIVKGAYKEPDWIAWP
;
A
#
# COMPACT_ATOMS: atom_id res chain seq x y z
N MET A 1 -7.70 -20.73 16.84
CA MET A 1 -7.32 -19.66 15.87
C MET A 1 -5.92 -19.10 16.13
N ALA A 2 -5.58 -18.65 17.35
CA ALA A 2 -4.26 -18.05 17.64
C ALA A 2 -3.06 -18.97 17.38
N VAL A 3 -3.12 -20.24 17.78
CA VAL A 3 -2.03 -21.22 17.60
C VAL A 3 -1.75 -21.51 16.12
N LEU A 4 -2.80 -21.69 15.31
CA LEU A 4 -2.67 -21.90 13.87
C LEU A 4 -2.09 -20.65 13.18
N ARG A 5 -2.57 -19.46 13.54
CA ARG A 5 -2.03 -18.19 13.02
C ARG A 5 -0.54 -18.04 13.34
N SER A 6 -0.14 -18.26 14.59
CA SER A 6 1.26 -18.19 15.01
C SER A 6 2.13 -19.23 14.29
N ALA A 7 1.64 -20.46 14.11
CA ALA A 7 2.35 -21.50 13.37
C ALA A 7 2.51 -21.14 11.88
N MET A 8 1.48 -20.57 11.24
CA MET A 8 1.55 -20.13 9.84
C MET A 8 2.47 -18.91 9.67
N LEU A 9 2.41 -17.93 10.58
CA LEU A 9 3.31 -16.77 10.56
C LEU A 9 4.77 -17.18 10.80
N TRP A 10 5.01 -18.16 11.67
CA TRP A 10 6.34 -18.72 11.87
C TRP A 10 6.84 -19.42 10.61
N LEU A 11 6.00 -20.28 10.00
CA LEU A 11 6.35 -20.99 8.77
C LEU A 11 6.62 -20.04 7.59
N ALA A 12 5.87 -18.93 7.49
CA ALA A 12 6.07 -17.92 6.45
C ALA A 12 7.39 -17.16 6.59
N ARG A 13 8.05 -17.19 7.76
CA ARG A 13 9.37 -16.59 8.00
C ARG A 13 10.53 -17.57 7.77
N GLU A 14 10.26 -18.83 7.46
CA GLU A 14 11.27 -19.86 7.25
C GLU A 14 11.69 -19.91 5.76
N PRO A 15 12.95 -19.57 5.41
CA PRO A 15 13.38 -19.46 4.00
C PRO A 15 13.23 -20.75 3.19
N ARG A 16 13.33 -21.91 3.86
CA ARG A 16 13.16 -23.22 3.20
C ARG A 16 11.71 -23.49 2.81
N ALA A 17 10.76 -23.05 3.63
CA ALA A 17 9.34 -23.18 3.34
C ALA A 17 8.94 -22.23 2.19
N GLU A 18 9.48 -21.01 2.19
CA GLU A 18 9.31 -20.05 1.10
C GLU A 18 9.81 -20.62 -0.24
N GLU A 19 11.05 -21.12 -0.29
CA GLU A 19 11.64 -21.66 -1.52
C GLU A 19 10.87 -22.89 -2.03
N LEU A 20 10.38 -23.75 -1.13
CA LEU A 20 9.55 -24.90 -1.47
C LEU A 20 8.21 -24.47 -2.07
N ILE A 21 7.57 -23.42 -1.53
CA ILE A 21 6.30 -22.87 -2.02
C ILE A 21 6.51 -22.18 -3.37
N ARG A 22 7.59 -21.42 -3.57
CA ARG A 22 7.87 -20.77 -4.87
C ARG A 22 8.17 -21.78 -5.97
N ARG A 23 8.92 -22.85 -5.66
CA ARG A 23 9.29 -23.90 -6.63
C ARG A 23 8.17 -24.89 -6.94
N SER A 24 7.22 -25.08 -6.03
CA SER A 24 6.16 -26.05 -6.21
C SER A 24 5.12 -25.57 -7.23
N ARG A 25 4.90 -26.35 -8.28
CA ARG A 25 3.85 -26.09 -9.27
C ARG A 25 2.44 -26.23 -8.67
N PHE A 26 2.31 -26.93 -7.56
CA PHE A 26 1.03 -27.19 -6.89
C PHE A 26 0.56 -26.02 -6.03
N SER A 27 1.47 -25.18 -5.51
CA SER A 27 1.14 -23.94 -4.77
C SER A 27 0.86 -22.75 -5.68
N ARG A 28 1.27 -22.81 -6.94
CA ARG A 28 1.12 -21.70 -7.91
C ARG A 28 -0.32 -21.19 -8.06
N PRO A 29 -1.38 -22.03 -8.14
CA PRO A 29 -2.76 -21.56 -8.20
C PRO A 29 -3.21 -20.83 -6.92
N LEU A 30 -2.68 -21.22 -5.76
CA LEU A 30 -2.98 -20.58 -4.48
C LEU A 30 -2.34 -19.20 -4.41
N VAL A 31 -1.09 -19.06 -4.85
CA VAL A 31 -0.37 -17.77 -4.89
C VAL A 31 -1.03 -16.83 -5.91
N GLN A 32 -1.32 -17.31 -7.12
CA GLN A 32 -1.93 -16.51 -8.19
C GLN A 32 -3.36 -16.03 -7.87
N ARG A 33 -4.01 -16.61 -6.85
CA ARG A 33 -5.30 -16.14 -6.36
C ARG A 33 -5.16 -14.81 -5.59
N PHE A 34 -4.00 -14.54 -4.99
CA PHE A 34 -3.77 -13.38 -4.13
C PHE A 34 -2.69 -12.43 -4.66
N VAL A 35 -1.82 -12.90 -5.57
CA VAL A 35 -0.77 -12.11 -6.22
C VAL A 35 -1.06 -12.07 -7.72
N ALA A 36 -1.20 -10.87 -8.27
CA ALA A 36 -1.57 -10.69 -9.68
C ALA A 36 -0.51 -11.25 -10.64
N ALA A 37 0.76 -10.87 -10.42
CA ALA A 37 1.93 -11.31 -11.17
C ALA A 37 3.22 -10.97 -10.39
N GLU A 38 4.35 -11.52 -10.83
CA GLU A 38 5.68 -11.17 -10.31
C GLU A 38 6.30 -9.98 -11.06
N ASP A 39 5.72 -9.57 -12.19
CA ASP A 39 6.16 -8.44 -13.01
C ASP A 39 4.99 -7.51 -13.37
N LEU A 40 5.32 -6.29 -13.79
CA LEU A 40 4.34 -5.26 -14.12
C LEU A 40 3.50 -5.65 -15.35
N ALA A 41 4.08 -6.31 -16.34
CA ALA A 41 3.37 -6.69 -17.57
C ALA A 41 2.21 -7.66 -17.26
N GLY A 42 2.49 -8.72 -16.51
CA GLY A 42 1.49 -9.67 -16.05
C GLY A 42 0.45 -9.03 -15.12
N ALA A 43 0.85 -8.05 -14.29
CA ALA A 43 -0.08 -7.33 -13.44
C ALA A 43 -1.08 -6.52 -14.29
N LEU A 44 -0.61 -5.85 -15.34
CA LEU A 44 -1.46 -5.09 -16.27
C LEU A 44 -2.42 -5.98 -17.05
N GLU A 45 -2.02 -7.18 -17.46
CA GLU A 45 -2.94 -8.15 -18.07
C GLU A 45 -4.11 -8.50 -17.14
N LYS A 46 -3.84 -8.69 -15.84
CA LYS A 46 -4.88 -8.94 -14.84
C LYS A 46 -5.76 -7.72 -14.61
N VAL A 47 -5.17 -6.53 -14.55
CA VAL A 47 -5.94 -5.28 -14.44
C VAL A 47 -6.88 -5.12 -15.63
N GLN A 48 -6.39 -5.35 -16.85
CA GLN A 48 -7.20 -5.29 -18.06
C GLN A 48 -8.37 -6.29 -18.02
N ALA A 49 -8.13 -7.51 -17.53
CA ALA A 49 -9.17 -8.54 -17.40
C ALA A 49 -10.23 -8.17 -16.34
N LEU A 50 -9.84 -7.53 -15.23
CA LEU A 50 -10.80 -7.03 -14.23
C LEU A 50 -11.58 -5.82 -14.75
N HIS A 51 -10.90 -4.93 -15.48
CA HIS A 51 -11.51 -3.76 -16.09
C HIS A 51 -12.54 -4.14 -17.16
N SER A 52 -12.28 -5.17 -17.98
CA SER A 52 -13.20 -5.62 -19.03
C SER A 52 -14.53 -6.18 -18.49
N ILE A 53 -14.59 -6.55 -17.20
CA ILE A 53 -15.81 -6.98 -16.51
C ILE A 53 -16.40 -5.87 -15.60
N GLY A 54 -15.92 -4.63 -15.75
CA GLY A 54 -16.46 -3.46 -15.05
C GLY A 54 -15.94 -3.25 -13.62
N LEU A 55 -14.86 -3.93 -13.22
CA LEU A 55 -14.26 -3.72 -11.90
C LEU A 55 -13.18 -2.64 -11.94
N THR A 56 -13.18 -1.78 -10.92
CA THR A 56 -12.07 -0.85 -10.67
C THR A 56 -10.96 -1.55 -9.92
N THR A 57 -9.72 -1.16 -10.17
CA THR A 57 -8.54 -1.77 -9.57
C THR A 57 -7.70 -0.75 -8.81
N THR A 58 -6.89 -1.27 -7.88
CA THR A 58 -5.72 -0.58 -7.34
C THR A 58 -4.55 -1.55 -7.45
N LEU A 59 -3.39 -1.10 -7.92
CA LEU A 59 -2.16 -1.90 -7.90
C LEU A 59 -1.37 -1.60 -6.63
N ASP A 60 -0.90 -2.65 -5.97
CA ASP A 60 -0.04 -2.60 -4.79
C ASP A 60 1.28 -3.30 -5.14
N LEU A 61 2.39 -2.57 -5.07
CA LEU A 61 3.70 -3.15 -5.24
C LEU A 61 4.07 -3.83 -3.92
N LEU A 62 4.30 -5.15 -3.96
CA LEU A 62 4.58 -5.92 -2.74
C LEU A 62 5.95 -5.56 -2.16
N GLY A 63 5.95 -5.13 -0.90
CA GLY A 63 7.13 -4.79 -0.12
C GLY A 63 6.76 -3.87 1.05
N GLU A 64 7.54 -3.92 2.12
CA GLU A 64 7.42 -3.06 3.31
C GLU A 64 8.78 -2.97 4.03
N ASN A 65 8.95 -1.98 4.91
CA ASN A 65 10.10 -1.83 5.80
C ASN A 65 11.47 -1.82 5.11
N VAL A 66 11.66 -0.89 4.17
CA VAL A 66 12.95 -0.69 3.50
C VAL A 66 13.91 0.06 4.42
N ASP A 67 15.13 -0.45 4.58
CA ASP A 67 16.20 0.09 5.42
C ASP A 67 17.37 0.72 4.62
N ASP A 68 17.32 0.69 3.29
CA ASP A 68 18.28 1.32 2.38
C ASP A 68 17.62 2.45 1.58
N GLU A 69 18.20 3.66 1.67
CA GLU A 69 17.76 4.85 0.92
C GLU A 69 17.68 4.59 -0.59
N ARG A 70 18.62 3.83 -1.16
CA ARG A 70 18.62 3.48 -2.58
C ARG A 70 17.43 2.64 -2.97
N LEU A 71 17.02 1.72 -2.10
CA LEU A 71 15.84 0.89 -2.31
C LEU A 71 14.55 1.71 -2.19
N ALA A 72 14.48 2.68 -1.27
CA ALA A 72 13.34 3.59 -1.16
C ALA A 72 13.20 4.48 -2.41
N VAL A 73 14.32 4.98 -2.94
CA VAL A 73 14.36 5.74 -4.20
C VAL A 73 14.01 4.87 -5.41
N ALA A 74 14.44 3.60 -5.41
CA ALA A 74 14.06 2.65 -6.46
C ALA A 74 12.56 2.33 -6.41
N ALA A 75 11.98 2.17 -5.21
CA ALA A 75 10.55 1.96 -5.02
C ALA A 75 9.73 3.15 -5.55
N ARG A 76 10.17 4.40 -5.29
CA ARG A 76 9.59 5.60 -5.93
C ARG A 76 9.56 5.46 -7.45
N GLY A 77 10.68 5.08 -8.06
CA GLY A 77 10.76 4.87 -9.52
C GLY A 77 9.79 3.80 -10.01
N ALA A 78 9.67 2.69 -9.29
CA ALA A 78 8.75 1.61 -9.63
C ALA A 78 7.27 2.04 -9.55
N TYR A 79 6.89 2.86 -8.57
CA TYR A 79 5.54 3.42 -8.49
C TYR A 79 5.22 4.36 -9.65
N ILE A 80 6.15 5.24 -10.02
CA ILE A 80 5.98 6.15 -11.18
C ILE A 80 5.86 5.33 -12.48
N GLU A 81 6.74 4.36 -12.70
CA GLU A 81 6.65 3.49 -13.89
C GLU A 81 5.34 2.69 -13.92
N THR A 82 4.84 2.24 -12.76
CA THR A 82 3.54 1.56 -12.68
C THR A 82 2.40 2.48 -13.12
N LEU A 83 2.38 3.73 -12.62
CA LEU A 83 1.40 4.73 -13.05
C LEU A 83 1.47 4.97 -14.56
N ASP A 84 2.68 5.19 -15.10
CA ASP A 84 2.88 5.42 -16.53
C ASP A 84 2.45 4.23 -17.38
N ALA A 85 2.74 3.01 -16.95
CA ALA A 85 2.36 1.82 -17.68
C ALA A 85 0.83 1.61 -17.69
N MET A 86 0.13 1.90 -16.58
CA MET A 86 -1.33 1.91 -16.55
C MET A 86 -1.92 2.95 -17.51
N LEU A 87 -1.37 4.17 -17.48
CA LEU A 87 -1.81 5.27 -18.37
C LEU A 87 -1.59 4.93 -19.85
N ARG A 88 -0.41 4.39 -20.21
CA ARG A 88 -0.11 3.95 -21.59
C ARG A 88 -1.03 2.84 -22.07
N ALA A 89 -1.47 1.97 -21.17
CA ALA A 89 -2.43 0.91 -21.47
C ALA A 89 -3.89 1.39 -21.54
N GLY A 90 -4.16 2.69 -21.29
CA GLY A 90 -5.52 3.24 -21.24
C GLY A 90 -6.33 2.73 -20.03
N LEU A 91 -5.65 2.29 -18.98
CA LEU A 91 -6.25 1.80 -17.74
C LEU A 91 -6.33 2.91 -16.69
N PRO A 92 -7.38 2.94 -15.85
CA PRO A 92 -7.43 3.87 -14.71
C PRO A 92 -6.21 3.69 -13.79
N ALA A 93 -5.36 4.72 -13.70
CA ALA A 93 -4.14 4.67 -12.91
C ALA A 93 -4.42 4.95 -11.42
N ASN A 94 -4.39 3.89 -10.62
CA ASN A 94 -4.70 3.93 -9.20
C ASN A 94 -3.79 2.95 -8.46
N ILE A 95 -2.92 3.47 -7.58
CA ILE A 95 -1.96 2.65 -6.83
C ILE A 95 -2.16 2.79 -5.31
N SER A 96 -1.75 1.78 -4.56
CA SER A 96 -1.58 1.85 -3.10
C SER A 96 -0.09 1.85 -2.77
N ILE A 97 0.31 2.68 -1.81
CA ILE A 97 1.71 2.83 -1.37
C ILE A 97 1.79 2.66 0.15
N LYS A 98 2.89 2.07 0.63
CA LYS A 98 3.25 1.99 2.05
C LYS A 98 4.46 2.88 2.31
N LEU A 99 4.43 3.64 3.40
CA LEU A 99 5.44 4.67 3.64
C LEU A 99 6.76 4.08 4.11
N THR A 100 6.75 2.94 4.81
CA THR A 100 7.97 2.22 5.16
C THR A 100 8.73 1.73 3.93
N MET A 101 8.04 1.44 2.82
CA MET A 101 8.68 1.12 1.54
C MET A 101 9.33 2.35 0.88
N LEU A 102 8.91 3.55 1.27
CA LEU A 102 9.42 4.84 0.78
C LEU A 102 10.43 5.48 1.74
N GLY A 103 10.89 4.75 2.75
CA GLY A 103 11.95 5.18 3.66
C GLY A 103 11.46 5.72 5.00
N LEU A 104 10.23 5.43 5.44
CA LEU A 104 9.72 5.93 6.73
C LEU A 104 10.55 5.43 7.91
N ASP A 105 11.12 4.22 7.85
CA ASP A 105 12.02 3.75 8.91
C ASP A 105 13.42 4.43 8.87
N ILE A 106 13.73 5.18 7.81
CA ILE A 106 15.01 5.88 7.61
C ILE A 106 14.88 7.36 7.99
N SER A 107 14.00 8.13 7.32
CA SER A 107 13.70 9.52 7.67
C SER A 107 12.35 10.01 7.10
N ASP A 108 11.74 10.97 7.79
CA ASP A 108 10.51 11.63 7.31
C ASP A 108 10.79 12.48 6.07
N GLU A 109 11.98 13.07 5.94
CA GLU A 109 12.40 13.88 4.80
C GLU A 109 12.53 13.05 3.52
N LEU A 110 13.20 11.90 3.58
CA LEU A 110 13.33 10.98 2.45
C LEU A 110 11.95 10.49 2.00
N THR A 111 11.12 10.11 2.98
CA THR A 111 9.75 9.67 2.72
C THR A 111 8.93 10.77 2.07
N TRP A 112 9.06 12.01 2.54
CA TRP A 112 8.39 13.18 1.97
C TRP A 112 8.79 13.40 0.51
N GLU A 113 10.09 13.41 0.21
CA GLU A 113 10.58 13.57 -1.16
C GLU A 113 10.04 12.48 -2.10
N ASN A 114 9.98 11.24 -1.61
CA ASN A 114 9.48 10.11 -2.38
C ASN A 114 7.96 10.19 -2.61
N ILE A 115 7.16 10.47 -1.58
CA ILE A 115 5.72 10.65 -1.71
C ILE A 115 5.41 11.84 -2.64
N GLU A 116 6.08 12.98 -2.45
CA GLU A 116 5.82 14.20 -3.21
C GLU A 116 6.05 13.96 -4.71
N ALA A 117 7.14 13.29 -5.09
CA ALA A 117 7.39 12.93 -6.47
C ALA A 117 6.29 12.03 -7.07
N ILE A 118 5.85 11.00 -6.35
CA ILE A 118 4.82 10.06 -6.83
C ILE A 118 3.46 10.76 -6.97
N VAL A 119 3.03 11.49 -5.94
CA VAL A 119 1.71 12.14 -5.92
C VAL A 119 1.67 13.31 -6.90
N GLN A 120 2.75 14.07 -7.03
CA GLN A 120 2.84 15.13 -8.03
C GLN A 120 2.75 14.55 -9.46
N HIS A 121 3.40 13.42 -9.71
CA HIS A 121 3.26 12.70 -10.99
C HIS A 121 1.81 12.29 -11.22
N ALA A 122 1.18 11.64 -10.24
CA ALA A 122 -0.21 11.21 -10.34
C ALA A 122 -1.17 12.39 -10.62
N ALA A 123 -0.97 13.52 -9.94
CA ALA A 123 -1.79 14.73 -10.11
C ALA A 123 -1.71 15.34 -11.52
N ARG A 124 -0.57 15.18 -12.23
CA ARG A 124 -0.41 15.67 -13.60
C ARG A 124 -1.12 14.82 -14.64
N HIS A 125 -1.45 13.57 -14.30
CA HIS A 125 -1.94 12.56 -15.25
C HIS A 125 -3.32 11.99 -14.89
N ASP A 126 -4.10 12.70 -14.06
CA ASP A 126 -5.42 12.25 -13.56
C ASP A 126 -5.37 10.84 -12.93
N ALA A 127 -4.26 10.54 -12.25
CA ALA A 127 -4.07 9.29 -11.54
C ALA A 127 -4.25 9.49 -10.03
N PHE A 128 -4.35 8.38 -9.30
CA PHE A 128 -4.62 8.40 -7.87
C PHE A 128 -3.67 7.53 -7.06
N VAL A 129 -3.30 8.03 -5.88
CA VAL A 129 -2.42 7.37 -4.92
C VAL A 129 -3.15 7.20 -3.59
N ARG A 130 -3.25 5.96 -3.12
CA ARG A 130 -3.73 5.64 -1.77
C ARG A 130 -2.53 5.40 -0.86
N ILE A 131 -2.40 6.18 0.21
CA ILE A 131 -1.47 5.86 1.29
C ILE A 131 -2.13 4.82 2.19
N ASP A 132 -1.58 3.60 2.20
CA ASP A 132 -2.01 2.54 3.09
C ASP A 132 -1.56 2.82 4.52
N MET A 133 -2.39 2.40 5.48
CA MET A 133 -2.11 2.56 6.91
C MET A 133 -1.46 1.29 7.44
N GLU A 134 -0.23 1.45 7.91
CA GLU A 134 0.59 0.37 8.47
C GLU A 134 0.27 0.18 9.96
N GLY A 135 1.14 -0.52 10.71
CA GLY A 135 0.97 -0.72 12.15
C GLY A 135 0.94 0.59 12.93
N TRP A 136 0.37 0.56 14.13
CA TRP A 136 0.11 1.76 14.95
C TRP A 136 1.32 2.68 15.17
N ALA A 137 2.52 2.10 15.23
CA ALA A 137 3.77 2.84 15.42
C ALA A 137 4.02 3.87 14.30
N TYR A 138 3.38 3.69 13.13
CA TYR A 138 3.50 4.56 11.98
C TYR A 138 2.33 5.53 11.81
N THR A 139 1.23 5.37 12.55
CA THR A 139 -0.01 6.09 12.28
C THR A 139 0.15 7.61 12.34
N ASP A 140 0.83 8.13 13.38
CA ASP A 140 0.99 9.58 13.52
C ASP A 140 1.87 10.19 12.43
N ARG A 141 2.98 9.53 12.08
CA ARG A 141 3.89 9.96 11.01
C ARG A 141 3.20 9.89 9.65
N THR A 142 2.42 8.83 9.42
CA THR A 142 1.62 8.64 8.21
C THR A 142 0.56 9.73 8.05
N LEU A 143 -0.19 10.05 9.10
CA LEU A 143 -1.18 11.13 9.07
C LEU A 143 -0.52 12.49 8.88
N ALA A 144 0.62 12.76 9.51
CA ALA A 144 1.36 14.02 9.34
C ALA A 144 1.81 14.22 7.88
N LEU A 145 2.43 13.20 7.27
CA LEU A 145 2.84 13.24 5.86
C LEU A 145 1.63 13.33 4.93
N PHE A 146 0.56 12.59 5.21
CA PHE A 146 -0.70 12.64 4.44
C PHE A 146 -1.29 14.06 4.42
N ARG A 147 -1.42 14.72 5.58
CA ARG A 147 -1.96 16.08 5.66
C ARG A 147 -1.18 17.02 4.74
N ARG A 148 0.16 16.97 4.85
CA ARG A 148 1.06 17.86 4.11
C ARG A 148 0.97 17.62 2.59
N ILE A 149 0.85 16.37 2.13
CA ILE A 149 0.73 16.08 0.69
C ILE A 149 -0.68 16.34 0.16
N HIS A 150 -1.71 16.07 0.96
CA HIS A 150 -3.11 16.33 0.61
C HIS A 150 -3.36 17.84 0.45
N ASP A 151 -2.76 18.69 1.29
CA ASP A 151 -2.86 20.14 1.15
C ASP A 151 -2.30 20.66 -0.19
N LYS A 152 -1.32 19.93 -0.77
CA LYS A 152 -0.77 20.24 -2.11
C LYS A 152 -1.57 19.62 -3.26
N HIS A 153 -2.08 18.40 -3.08
CA HIS A 153 -2.67 17.59 -4.15
C HIS A 153 -3.98 16.89 -3.72
N PRO A 154 -5.02 17.63 -3.31
CA PRO A 154 -6.20 17.06 -2.63
C PRO A 154 -7.01 16.07 -3.49
N ALA A 155 -6.94 16.17 -4.82
CA ALA A 155 -7.64 15.27 -5.73
C ALA A 155 -6.88 13.95 -6.02
N ALA A 156 -5.55 13.96 -5.88
CA ALA A 156 -4.69 12.88 -6.36
C ALA A 156 -4.26 11.90 -5.26
N VAL A 157 -4.53 12.21 -3.98
CA VAL A 157 -4.11 11.39 -2.84
C VAL A 157 -5.26 11.12 -1.88
N GLY A 158 -5.24 9.95 -1.24
CA GLY A 158 -6.12 9.62 -0.13
C GLY A 158 -5.44 8.69 0.87
N ILE A 159 -6.13 8.44 1.98
CA ILE A 159 -5.58 7.71 3.13
C ILE A 159 -6.41 6.47 3.44
N VAL A 160 -5.83 5.53 4.20
CA VAL A 160 -6.54 4.43 4.85
C VAL A 160 -6.72 4.73 6.33
N LEU A 161 -7.88 4.42 6.91
CA LEU A 161 -8.09 4.41 8.36
C LEU A 161 -8.56 3.02 8.81
N GLN A 162 -8.14 2.61 10.01
CA GLN A 162 -8.35 1.27 10.54
C GLN A 162 -9.38 1.30 11.68
N SER A 163 -10.59 0.78 11.45
CA SER A 163 -11.72 0.88 12.39
C SER A 163 -11.50 0.23 13.75
N TYR A 164 -10.52 -0.67 13.88
CA TYR A 164 -10.20 -1.30 15.16
C TYR A 164 -9.41 -0.42 16.13
N LEU A 165 -8.88 0.74 15.72
CA LEU A 165 -8.11 1.61 16.61
C LEU A 165 -9.03 2.57 17.35
N TYR A 166 -8.84 2.75 18.65
CA TYR A 166 -9.66 3.69 19.44
C TYR A 166 -9.56 5.14 18.94
N ARG A 167 -8.43 5.51 18.33
CA ARG A 167 -8.17 6.86 17.80
C ARG A 167 -8.94 7.18 16.51
N THR A 168 -9.46 6.18 15.80
CA THR A 168 -9.91 6.37 14.41
C THR A 168 -11.11 7.29 14.27
N ASP A 169 -12.00 7.37 15.27
CA ASP A 169 -13.13 8.31 15.23
C ASP A 169 -12.64 9.76 15.10
N ARG A 170 -11.66 10.16 15.93
CA ARG A 170 -11.05 11.50 15.88
C ARG A 170 -10.32 11.75 14.56
N ASP A 171 -9.56 10.76 14.10
CA ASP A 171 -8.81 10.91 12.85
C ASP A 171 -9.77 11.00 11.64
N LEU A 172 -10.94 10.34 11.69
CA LEU A 172 -11.98 10.40 10.67
C LEU A 172 -12.65 11.78 10.59
N ASP A 173 -12.94 12.42 11.74
CA ASP A 173 -13.49 13.78 11.78
C ASP A 173 -12.59 14.76 11.00
N GLU A 174 -11.27 14.69 11.22
CA GLU A 174 -10.30 15.49 10.47
C GLU A 174 -10.34 15.18 8.95
N MET A 175 -10.47 13.91 8.58
CA MET A 175 -10.54 13.53 7.16
C MET A 175 -11.81 14.07 6.48
N ILE A 176 -12.94 14.10 7.20
CA ILE A 176 -14.20 14.68 6.72
C ILE A 176 -14.04 16.19 6.48
N GLU A 177 -13.45 16.92 7.44
CA GLU A 177 -13.19 18.36 7.29
C GLU A 177 -12.32 18.67 6.07
N ARG A 178 -11.30 17.83 5.82
CA ARG A 178 -10.41 17.94 4.65
C ARG A 178 -11.07 17.51 3.33
N LYS A 179 -12.25 16.88 3.37
CA LYS A 179 -12.87 16.19 2.22
C LYS A 179 -11.93 15.14 1.59
N ALA A 180 -11.10 14.53 2.44
CA ALA A 180 -10.14 13.54 2.00
C ALA A 180 -10.88 12.28 1.50
N ARG A 181 -10.37 11.66 0.43
CA ARG A 181 -10.81 10.32 0.06
C ARG A 181 -10.26 9.36 1.10
N VAL A 182 -11.12 8.60 1.79
CA VAL A 182 -10.72 7.63 2.82
C VAL A 182 -11.15 6.21 2.42
N ARG A 183 -10.25 5.23 2.59
CA ARG A 183 -10.58 3.80 2.57
C ARG A 183 -10.65 3.31 4.02
N ILE A 184 -11.83 2.89 4.47
CA ILE A 184 -12.00 2.30 5.80
C ILE A 184 -11.74 0.79 5.73
N VAL A 185 -10.87 0.30 6.60
CA VAL A 185 -10.58 -1.13 6.77
C VAL A 185 -10.76 -1.51 8.23
N LYS A 186 -10.86 -2.82 8.54
CA LYS A 186 -10.86 -3.25 9.94
C LYS A 186 -9.52 -2.98 10.63
N GLY A 187 -8.42 -3.34 9.95
CA GLY A 187 -7.07 -3.40 10.50
C GLY A 187 -6.48 -4.78 10.25
N ALA A 188 -5.21 -4.83 9.84
CA ALA A 188 -4.53 -6.08 9.46
C ALA A 188 -3.41 -6.47 10.44
N TYR A 189 -2.96 -5.53 11.28
CA TYR A 189 -1.83 -5.71 12.18
C TYR A 189 -2.28 -6.30 13.51
N LYS A 190 -1.34 -6.93 14.22
CA LYS A 190 -1.60 -7.42 15.57
C LYS A 190 -1.25 -6.32 16.56
N GLU A 191 -2.28 -5.60 16.98
CA GLU A 191 -2.15 -4.47 17.89
C GLU A 191 -2.41 -4.85 19.35
N PRO A 192 -1.79 -4.15 20.31
CA PRO A 192 -2.12 -4.34 21.71
C PRO A 192 -3.53 -3.78 22.04
N ASP A 193 -4.14 -4.35 23.07
CA ASP A 193 -5.49 -4.04 23.54
C ASP A 193 -5.65 -2.60 24.07
N TRP A 194 -4.56 -1.94 24.45
CA TRP A 194 -4.55 -0.55 24.90
C TRP A 194 -4.61 0.48 23.75
N ILE A 195 -4.50 0.05 22.48
CA ILE A 195 -4.73 0.93 21.31
C ILE A 195 -5.88 0.47 20.40
N ALA A 196 -6.22 -0.81 20.44
CA ALA A 196 -7.17 -1.42 19.51
C ALA A 196 -8.19 -2.29 20.25
N TRP A 197 -9.39 -2.34 19.69
CA TRP A 197 -10.43 -3.28 20.11
C TRP A 197 -9.93 -4.73 19.97
N PRO A 198 -10.03 -5.57 21.02
CA PRO A 198 -9.46 -6.93 21.04
C PRO A 198 -10.21 -7.95 20.17
#